data_AF-A0A1Q3N7E8-F1
#
_entry.id   AF-A0A1Q3N7E8-F1
#
_cell.length_a   1.000
_cell.length_b   1.000
_cell.length_c   1.000
_cell.angle_alpha   90.00
_cell.angle_beta   90.00
_cell.angle_gamma   90.00
#
_symmetry.space_group_name_H-M   'P 1'
#
loop_
_entity.id
_entity.type
_entity.pdbx_description
1 polymer ?
#
loop_
_entity_poly.entity_id
_entity_poly.type
_entity_poly.pdbx_seq_one_letter_code
_entity_poly.pdbx_strand_id
1 'polypeptide(L)'
;MSFLKIVMILTIGLVLSNSCFSKENNQNFDIDAITQEHVVKCEFEQGYIDFCSDNFLKLYKDALSKKVNFAQNKIALVIDKERDTGKGVPRKVKYFIVLDPRTKKLYPLEQSVGYFVDDKFEEIASEPPIVKFSQSNNQICLLGTTFSYHDNNINVENECYIFNLNERNFFKKIVG
;
A
#
# COMPACT_ATOMS: atom_id res chain seq x y z
N MET A 1 21.66 -84.16 1.06
CA MET A 1 22.24 -84.06 -0.30
C MET A 1 21.27 -83.30 -1.17
N SER A 2 21.64 -82.11 -1.64
CA SER A 2 21.04 -81.52 -2.83
C SER A 2 22.05 -80.58 -3.46
N PHE A 3 22.15 -80.70 -4.77
CA PHE A 3 23.27 -80.32 -5.61
C PHE A 3 23.29 -78.83 -5.95
N LEU A 4 24.50 -78.30 -5.98
CA LEU A 4 24.88 -77.07 -6.67
C LEU A 4 24.90 -77.32 -8.19
N LYS A 5 24.39 -76.38 -9.00
CA LYS A 5 24.85 -75.95 -10.35
C LYS A 5 23.83 -74.95 -10.92
N ILE A 6 24.10 -73.64 -10.84
CA ILE A 6 24.72 -72.77 -11.87
C ILE A 6 23.99 -72.83 -13.23
N VAL A 7 23.36 -71.71 -13.65
CA VAL A 7 23.50 -71.09 -14.99
C VAL A 7 23.14 -69.59 -14.88
N MET A 8 24.07 -68.72 -15.27
CA MET A 8 23.86 -67.29 -15.58
C MET A 8 23.13 -67.14 -16.93
N ILE A 9 22.13 -66.26 -17.01
CA ILE A 9 21.77 -65.58 -18.25
C ILE A 9 21.58 -64.08 -17.97
N LEU A 10 22.47 -63.27 -18.55
CA LEU A 10 22.31 -61.84 -18.75
C LEU A 10 21.04 -61.58 -19.56
N THR A 11 20.15 -60.71 -19.08
CA THR A 11 19.34 -59.87 -19.97
C THR A 11 19.34 -58.44 -19.44
N ILE A 12 19.88 -57.57 -20.28
CA ILE A 12 19.87 -56.12 -20.18
C ILE A 12 18.42 -55.69 -20.39
N GLY A 13 17.82 -55.09 -19.37
CA GLY A 13 16.49 -54.49 -19.41
C GLY A 13 16.56 -53.12 -18.78
N LEU A 14 17.13 -52.16 -19.50
CA LEU A 14 16.97 -50.72 -19.25
C LEU A 14 15.49 -50.37 -19.44
N VAL A 15 14.68 -50.56 -18.41
CA VAL A 15 13.40 -49.86 -18.30
C VAL A 15 13.73 -48.55 -17.59
N LEU A 16 13.98 -47.53 -18.42
CA LEU A 16 13.89 -46.14 -17.99
C LEU A 16 12.57 -46.00 -17.24
N SER A 17 12.66 -45.91 -15.92
CA SER A 17 11.59 -45.38 -15.12
C SER A 17 11.40 -43.96 -15.63
N ASN A 18 10.38 -43.76 -16.46
CA ASN A 18 9.70 -42.48 -16.51
C ASN A 18 9.09 -42.29 -15.12
N SER A 19 9.94 -41.92 -14.15
CA SER A 19 9.52 -40.96 -13.15
C SER A 19 9.16 -39.74 -13.97
N CYS A 20 7.89 -39.71 -14.39
CA CYS A 20 7.21 -38.48 -14.70
C CYS A 20 7.32 -37.71 -13.39
N PHE A 21 8.41 -36.95 -13.26
CA PHE A 21 8.54 -35.89 -12.30
C PHE A 21 7.40 -34.97 -12.71
N SER A 22 6.24 -35.21 -12.11
CA SER A 22 5.19 -34.22 -12.03
C SER A 22 5.91 -33.02 -11.46
N LYS A 23 6.21 -32.06 -12.33
CA LYS A 23 6.61 -30.74 -11.92
C LYS A 23 5.40 -30.29 -11.12
N GLU A 24 5.44 -30.52 -9.81
CA GLU A 24 4.63 -29.80 -8.86
C GLU A 24 4.86 -28.35 -9.26
N ASN A 25 3.89 -27.79 -9.96
CA ASN A 25 3.62 -26.38 -9.87
C ASN A 25 3.22 -26.18 -8.41
N ASN A 26 4.23 -26.12 -7.54
CA ASN A 26 4.22 -25.23 -6.40
C ASN A 26 4.19 -23.81 -7.00
N GLN A 27 3.08 -23.48 -7.65
CA GLN A 27 2.52 -22.16 -7.54
C GLN A 27 2.09 -22.05 -6.08
N ASN A 28 3.09 -21.84 -5.24
CA ASN A 28 2.95 -21.04 -4.05
C ASN A 28 2.58 -19.66 -4.61
N PHE A 29 1.32 -19.49 -5.02
CA PHE A 29 0.72 -18.18 -5.08
C PHE A 29 1.01 -17.64 -3.69
N ASP A 30 1.84 -16.61 -3.62
CA ASP A 30 2.11 -15.95 -2.36
C ASP A 30 0.77 -15.35 -1.93
N ILE A 31 -0.02 -16.14 -1.22
CA ILE A 31 -1.38 -15.81 -0.74
C ILE A 31 -1.30 -14.60 0.20
N ASP A 32 -0.10 -14.09 0.51
CA ASP A 32 0.17 -12.93 1.36
C ASP A 32 0.92 -11.78 0.65
N ALA A 33 1.15 -11.84 -0.67
CA ALA A 33 1.79 -10.74 -1.38
C ALA A 33 0.80 -9.59 -1.65
N ILE A 34 1.19 -8.37 -1.26
CA ILE A 34 0.63 -7.13 -1.82
C ILE A 34 1.54 -6.70 -2.96
N THR A 35 0.93 -6.47 -4.11
CA THR A 35 1.57 -6.10 -5.39
C THR A 35 0.91 -4.84 -5.93
N GLN A 36 1.47 -4.26 -6.99
CA GLN A 36 0.94 -3.05 -7.62
C GLN A 36 -0.54 -3.16 -8.05
N GLU A 37 -1.03 -4.34 -8.47
CA GLU A 37 -2.44 -4.48 -8.89
C GLU A 37 -3.45 -4.28 -7.74
N HIS A 38 -2.99 -4.32 -6.50
CA HIS A 38 -3.81 -4.06 -5.32
C HIS A 38 -3.93 -2.56 -5.03
N VAL A 39 -3.04 -1.72 -5.55
CA VAL A 39 -3.07 -0.27 -5.37
C VAL A 39 -3.91 0.35 -6.47
N VAL A 40 -5.00 1.01 -6.09
CA VAL A 40 -5.96 1.54 -7.07
C VAL A 40 -5.34 2.61 -7.99
N LYS A 41 -4.37 3.37 -7.48
CA LYS A 41 -3.62 4.36 -8.25
C LYS A 41 -2.22 4.51 -7.66
N CYS A 42 -1.19 4.18 -8.43
CA CYS A 42 0.21 4.26 -8.00
C CYS A 42 0.72 5.70 -7.91
N GLU A 43 0.35 6.54 -8.87
CA GLU A 43 0.79 7.93 -8.96
C GLU A 43 -0.37 8.85 -9.34
N PHE A 44 -0.36 10.06 -8.78
CA PHE A 44 -1.26 11.15 -9.14
C PHE A 44 -0.57 12.12 -10.11
N GLU A 45 -1.29 13.08 -10.69
CA GLU A 45 -0.82 13.87 -11.85
C GLU A 45 0.49 14.65 -11.62
N GLN A 46 0.94 14.82 -10.37
CA GLN A 46 2.23 15.45 -10.04
C GLN A 46 3.33 14.48 -9.58
N GLY A 47 3.05 13.18 -9.43
CA GLY A 47 4.06 12.13 -9.26
C GLY A 47 5.00 12.23 -8.04
N TYR A 48 4.71 13.06 -7.02
CA TYR A 48 5.61 13.24 -5.87
C TYR A 48 5.77 11.97 -5.00
N ILE A 49 4.87 11.01 -5.18
CA ILE A 49 4.90 9.72 -4.51
C ILE A 49 4.43 8.65 -5.48
N ASP A 50 5.24 7.59 -5.60
CA ASP A 50 4.84 6.33 -6.19
C ASP A 50 4.42 5.39 -5.06
N PHE A 51 3.10 5.23 -4.87
CA PHE A 51 2.50 4.33 -3.88
C PHE A 51 2.75 2.85 -4.18
N CYS A 52 3.22 2.50 -5.38
CA CYS A 52 3.52 1.13 -5.81
C CYS A 52 5.01 0.78 -5.72
N SER A 53 5.86 1.70 -5.25
CA SER A 53 7.26 1.39 -5.00
C SER A 53 7.42 0.23 -4.01
N ASP A 54 8.46 -0.60 -4.20
CA ASP A 54 8.71 -1.81 -3.41
C ASP A 54 8.70 -1.55 -1.89
N ASN A 55 9.24 -0.40 -1.47
CA ASN A 55 9.26 0.01 -0.07
C ASN A 55 7.84 0.16 0.50
N PHE A 56 6.91 0.74 -0.25
CA PHE A 56 5.53 0.87 0.18
C PHE A 56 4.75 -0.43 0.08
N LEU A 57 4.95 -1.23 -0.98
CA LEU A 57 4.33 -2.55 -1.07
C LEU A 57 4.70 -3.43 0.14
N LYS A 58 5.95 -3.38 0.58
CA LYS A 58 6.40 -4.04 1.82
C LYS A 58 5.71 -3.46 3.06
N LEU A 59 5.65 -2.13 3.18
CA LEU A 59 4.95 -1.47 4.30
C LEU A 59 3.48 -1.89 4.39
N TYR A 60 2.80 -2.01 3.26
CA TYR A 60 1.40 -2.45 3.19
C TYR A 60 1.25 -3.91 3.60
N LYS A 61 2.15 -4.79 3.16
CA LYS A 61 2.16 -6.19 3.57
C LYS A 61 2.29 -6.30 5.09
N ASP A 62 3.22 -5.59 5.68
CA ASP A 62 3.42 -5.56 7.14
C ASP A 62 2.17 -5.01 7.86
N ALA A 63 1.48 -4.06 7.23
CA ALA A 63 0.25 -3.47 7.75
C ALA A 63 -0.95 -4.43 7.78
N LEU A 64 -0.99 -5.52 6.99
CA LEU A 64 -2.10 -6.48 7.03
C LEU A 64 -2.29 -7.14 8.41
N SER A 65 -1.21 -7.23 9.19
CA SER A 65 -1.24 -7.77 10.55
C SER A 65 -1.76 -6.78 11.60
N LYS A 66 -1.91 -5.49 11.25
CA LYS A 66 -2.31 -4.45 12.20
C LYS A 66 -3.80 -4.53 12.51
N LYS A 67 -4.16 -4.10 13.73
CA LYS A 67 -5.56 -3.95 14.13
C LYS A 67 -6.26 -2.92 13.24
N VAL A 68 -7.47 -3.24 12.80
CA VAL A 68 -8.36 -2.30 12.11
C VAL A 68 -8.58 -1.05 12.98
N ASN A 69 -8.43 0.11 12.36
CA ASN A 69 -8.49 1.42 13.01
C ASN A 69 -9.29 2.45 12.19
N PHE A 70 -9.89 2.03 11.07
CA PHE A 70 -10.68 2.88 10.19
C PHE A 70 -12.02 2.21 9.82
N ALA A 71 -12.96 3.02 9.33
CA ALA A 71 -14.31 2.59 9.03
C ALA A 71 -14.40 1.32 8.17
N GLN A 72 -15.49 0.60 8.37
CA GLN A 72 -15.83 -0.62 7.60
C GLN A 72 -14.73 -1.70 7.69
N ASN A 73 -14.13 -1.86 8.87
CA ASN A 73 -13.07 -2.83 9.17
C ASN A 73 -11.83 -2.68 8.29
N LYS A 74 -11.44 -1.43 8.02
CA LYS A 74 -10.26 -1.10 7.22
C LYS A 74 -9.13 -0.61 8.13
N ILE A 75 -7.94 -0.55 7.54
CA ILE A 75 -6.73 -0.05 8.17
C ILE A 75 -6.38 1.29 7.51
N ALA A 76 -6.34 2.35 8.29
CA ALA A 76 -5.77 3.62 7.90
C ALA A 76 -4.26 3.62 8.14
N LEU A 77 -3.52 4.02 7.11
CA LEU A 77 -2.08 4.22 7.14
C LEU A 77 -1.78 5.69 6.90
N VAL A 78 -0.89 6.24 7.72
CA VAL A 78 -0.32 7.57 7.53
C VAL A 78 1.16 7.39 7.25
N ILE A 79 1.61 7.92 6.12
CA ILE A 79 3.00 7.79 5.65
C ILE A 79 3.62 9.18 5.64
N ASP A 80 4.71 9.33 6.38
CA ASP A 80 5.56 10.50 6.30
C ASP A 80 6.51 10.39 5.10
N LYS A 81 6.62 11.46 4.31
CA LYS A 81 7.57 11.54 3.20
C LYS A 81 8.03 12.97 3.02
N GLU A 82 9.27 13.13 2.59
CA GLU A 82 9.77 14.41 2.13
C GLU A 82 9.28 14.66 0.69
N ARG A 83 8.50 15.71 0.50
CA ARG A 83 8.06 16.19 -0.81
C ARG A 83 9.08 17.20 -1.32
N ASP A 84 9.85 16.77 -2.30
CA ASP A 84 10.73 17.64 -3.08
C ASP A 84 10.10 17.87 -4.46
N THR A 85 9.87 19.14 -4.82
CA THR A 85 9.32 19.52 -6.12
C THR A 85 10.40 19.94 -7.12
N GLY A 86 11.68 19.87 -6.73
CA GLY A 86 12.81 20.48 -7.45
C GLY A 86 12.82 22.00 -7.38
N LYS A 87 11.88 22.62 -6.65
CA LYS A 87 11.75 24.06 -6.45
C LYS A 87 11.46 24.37 -4.99
N GLY A 88 12.22 25.31 -4.44
CA GLY A 88 12.10 25.70 -3.03
C GLY A 88 12.64 24.64 -2.07
N VAL A 89 12.31 24.80 -0.79
CA VAL A 89 12.77 23.90 0.28
C VAL A 89 11.87 22.66 0.31
N PRO A 90 12.43 21.44 0.34
CA PRO A 90 11.65 20.21 0.53
C PRO A 90 10.78 20.30 1.80
N ARG A 91 9.57 19.77 1.72
CA ARG A 91 8.58 19.84 2.81
C ARG A 91 8.26 18.46 3.35
N LYS A 92 8.16 18.32 4.66
CA LYS A 92 7.71 17.07 5.28
C LYS A 92 6.20 17.00 5.19
N VAL A 93 5.68 16.00 4.48
CA VAL A 93 4.25 15.81 4.29
C VAL A 93 3.80 14.43 4.73
N LYS A 94 2.51 14.33 5.06
CA LYS A 94 1.81 13.09 5.38
C LYS A 94 0.87 12.73 4.24
N TYR A 95 0.90 11.45 3.86
CA TYR A 95 -0.06 10.83 2.95
C TYR A 95 -0.98 9.89 3.73
N PHE A 96 -2.24 9.83 3.33
CA PHE A 96 -3.24 8.93 3.91
C PHE A 96 -3.62 7.83 2.93
N ILE A 97 -3.64 6.59 3.40
CA ILE A 97 -3.99 5.41 2.60
C ILE A 97 -4.98 4.57 3.40
N VAL A 98 -6.03 4.11 2.73
CA VAL A 98 -6.93 3.10 3.28
C VAL A 98 -6.56 1.74 2.72
N LEU A 99 -6.32 0.76 3.59
CA LEU A 99 -6.06 -0.64 3.26
C LEU A 99 -7.27 -1.49 3.68
N ASP A 100 -7.83 -2.24 2.74
CA ASP A 100 -8.82 -3.27 3.03
C ASP A 100 -8.09 -4.61 3.28
N PRO A 101 -8.03 -5.11 4.52
CA PRO A 101 -7.29 -6.33 4.83
C PRO A 101 -7.91 -7.61 4.22
N ARG A 102 -9.18 -7.57 3.79
CA ARG A 102 -9.84 -8.73 3.17
C ARG A 102 -9.51 -8.86 1.70
N THR A 103 -9.55 -7.75 0.98
CA THR A 103 -9.29 -7.71 -0.47
C THR A 103 -7.85 -7.32 -0.80
N LYS A 104 -7.09 -6.90 0.22
CA LYS A 104 -5.75 -6.29 0.14
C LYS A 104 -5.70 -5.00 -0.67
N LYS A 105 -6.85 -4.47 -1.12
CA LYS A 105 -6.90 -3.26 -1.93
C LYS A 105 -6.48 -2.04 -1.12
N LEU A 106 -5.71 -1.17 -1.78
CA LEU A 106 -5.22 0.08 -1.23
C LEU A 106 -5.82 1.26 -1.98
N TYR A 107 -6.25 2.25 -1.22
CA TYR A 107 -6.90 3.47 -1.69
C TYR A 107 -6.12 4.67 -1.13
N PRO A 108 -5.11 5.15 -1.86
CA PRO A 108 -4.43 6.40 -1.52
C PRO A 108 -5.35 7.60 -1.69
N LEU A 109 -5.28 8.56 -0.77
CA LEU A 109 -5.89 9.88 -0.93
C LEU A 109 -4.99 10.75 -1.81
N GLU A 110 -5.56 11.42 -2.83
CA GLU A 110 -4.87 12.37 -3.73
C GLU A 110 -4.49 13.70 -3.05
N GLN A 111 -4.48 13.78 -1.72
CA GLN A 111 -4.14 14.96 -0.95
C GLN A 111 -3.09 14.57 0.09
N SER A 112 -2.04 15.39 0.18
CA SER A 112 -1.06 15.32 1.26
C SER A 112 -1.18 16.52 2.17
N VAL A 113 -0.66 16.43 3.39
CA VAL A 113 -0.67 17.55 4.34
C VAL A 113 0.71 17.74 4.96
N GLY A 114 1.23 18.96 4.88
CA GLY A 114 2.45 19.41 5.53
C GLY A 114 2.16 20.34 6.70
N TYR A 115 3.21 20.87 7.30
CA TYR A 115 3.15 21.77 8.44
C TYR A 115 2.26 22.99 8.17
N PHE A 116 1.77 23.59 9.25
CA PHE A 116 1.31 24.97 9.18
C PHE A 116 2.49 25.89 8.84
N VAL A 117 2.19 27.00 8.17
CA VAL A 117 3.19 27.95 7.71
C VAL A 117 2.89 29.36 8.19
N ASP A 118 3.92 30.19 8.31
CA ASP A 118 3.77 31.61 8.65
C ASP A 118 3.39 32.47 7.43
N ASP A 119 3.37 33.79 7.61
CA ASP A 119 3.08 34.78 6.56
C ASP A 119 4.15 34.82 5.45
N LYS A 120 5.32 34.22 5.68
CA LYS A 120 6.41 34.04 4.71
C LYS A 120 6.40 32.65 4.08
N PHE A 121 5.41 31.82 4.39
CA PHE A 121 5.30 30.43 3.96
C PHE A 121 6.40 29.50 4.51
N GLU A 122 7.04 29.85 5.62
CA GLU A 122 8.00 28.98 6.33
C GLU A 122 7.28 28.01 7.26
N GLU A 123 7.75 26.76 7.39
CA GLU A 123 7.11 25.77 8.28
C GLU A 123 7.22 26.20 9.75
N ILE A 124 6.09 26.21 10.46
CA ILE A 124 6.06 26.45 11.91
C ILE A 124 6.31 25.11 12.61
N ALA A 125 7.54 24.88 13.08
CA ALA A 125 7.95 23.59 13.64
C ALA A 125 7.08 23.12 14.84
N SER A 126 6.50 24.05 15.61
CA SER A 126 5.58 23.75 16.72
C SER A 126 4.17 23.35 16.27
N GLU A 127 3.84 23.48 14.99
CA GLU A 127 2.52 23.23 14.41
C GLU A 127 2.61 22.17 13.29
N PRO A 128 2.82 20.88 13.65
CA PRO A 128 2.97 19.80 12.68
C PRO A 128 1.65 19.44 11.98
N PRO A 129 1.71 18.78 10.80
CA PRO A 129 0.52 18.29 10.12
C PRO A 129 -0.23 17.27 10.95
N ILE A 130 -1.56 17.39 10.97
CA ILE A 130 -2.45 16.46 11.68
C ILE A 130 -3.36 15.77 10.67
N VAL A 131 -3.50 14.45 10.84
CA VAL A 131 -4.38 13.58 10.04
C VAL A 131 -5.35 12.93 11.02
N LYS A 132 -6.60 13.38 11.06
CA LYS A 132 -7.64 12.91 11.99
C LYS A 132 -8.58 11.94 11.29
N PHE A 133 -8.71 10.73 11.82
CA PHE A 133 -9.66 9.70 11.36
C PHE A 133 -10.12 8.87 12.55
N SER A 134 -11.15 8.06 12.36
CA SER A 134 -11.62 7.15 13.40
C SER A 134 -12.14 5.84 12.83
N GLN A 135 -12.39 4.88 13.71
CA GLN A 135 -13.03 3.62 13.34
C GLN A 135 -14.55 3.76 13.18
N SER A 136 -15.16 4.79 13.79
CA SER A 136 -16.60 4.97 13.85
C SER A 136 -17.17 5.79 12.68
N ASN A 137 -16.35 6.57 11.98
CA ASN A 137 -16.75 7.31 10.80
C ASN A 137 -15.81 7.04 9.62
N ASN A 138 -16.33 7.13 8.40
CA ASN A 138 -15.56 7.00 7.16
C ASN A 138 -14.89 8.31 6.75
N GLN A 139 -14.64 9.20 7.71
CA GLN A 139 -14.12 10.53 7.46
C GLN A 139 -12.64 10.61 7.81
N ILE A 140 -11.90 11.30 6.96
CA ILE A 140 -10.52 11.71 7.19
C ILE A 140 -10.47 13.23 7.09
N CYS A 141 -9.81 13.90 8.04
CA CYS A 141 -9.58 15.34 8.01
C CYS A 141 -8.10 15.66 8.13
N LEU A 142 -7.66 16.61 7.30
CA LEU A 142 -6.30 17.12 7.23
C LEU A 142 -6.27 18.51 7.87
N LEU A 143 -5.24 18.73 8.70
CA LEU A 143 -4.96 20.03 9.30
C LEU A 143 -3.50 20.40 9.05
N GLY A 144 -3.27 21.59 8.52
CA GLY A 144 -1.97 22.08 8.06
C GLY A 144 -2.06 22.66 6.66
N THR A 145 -0.94 22.72 5.94
CA THR A 145 -0.95 23.12 4.52
C THR A 145 -1.17 21.89 3.67
N THR A 146 -2.23 21.86 2.85
CA THR A 146 -2.55 20.69 2.02
C THR A 146 -2.06 20.88 0.58
N PHE A 147 -1.65 19.77 -0.04
CA PHE A 147 -1.11 19.76 -1.38
C PHE A 147 -1.73 18.68 -2.26
N SER A 148 -2.23 19.10 -3.42
CA SER A 148 -2.66 18.25 -4.53
C SER A 148 -2.60 19.03 -5.85
N TYR A 149 -2.88 18.37 -6.97
CA TYR A 149 -2.91 19.05 -8.26
C TYR A 149 -4.08 20.04 -8.32
N HIS A 150 -3.76 21.34 -8.49
CA HIS A 150 -4.70 22.46 -8.52
C HIS A 150 -5.56 22.71 -7.26
N ASP A 151 -5.40 21.96 -6.17
CA ASP A 151 -6.14 22.16 -4.91
C ASP A 151 -5.17 22.20 -3.71
N ASN A 152 -4.33 23.25 -3.70
CA ASN A 152 -3.45 23.54 -2.58
C ASN A 152 -4.10 24.57 -1.65
N ASN A 153 -4.13 24.30 -0.35
CA ASN A 153 -4.74 25.18 0.63
C ASN A 153 -3.77 25.43 1.80
N ILE A 154 -3.67 26.68 2.25
CA ILE A 154 -2.75 27.10 3.30
C ILE A 154 -3.45 27.03 4.66
N ASN A 155 -2.77 26.46 5.66
CA ASN A 155 -3.20 26.46 7.06
C ASN A 155 -4.68 26.07 7.26
N VAL A 156 -5.13 25.02 6.59
CA VAL A 156 -6.51 24.54 6.78
C VAL A 156 -6.63 23.89 8.15
N GLU A 157 -7.72 24.21 8.84
CA GLU A 157 -8.03 23.61 10.15
C GLU A 157 -8.96 22.40 10.04
N ASN A 158 -9.59 22.18 8.88
CA ASN A 158 -10.61 21.15 8.71
C ASN A 158 -10.88 20.78 7.24
N GLU A 159 -9.87 20.36 6.48
CA GLU A 159 -10.09 19.84 5.14
C GLU A 159 -10.44 18.34 5.20
N CYS A 160 -11.71 18.00 5.00
CA CYS A 160 -12.22 16.65 5.23
C CYS A 160 -12.69 15.93 3.96
N TYR A 161 -12.54 14.61 3.96
CA TYR A 161 -12.99 13.72 2.91
C TYR A 161 -13.77 12.54 3.49
N ILE A 162 -14.80 12.11 2.77
CA ILE A 162 -15.55 10.89 3.05
C ILE A 162 -15.02 9.76 2.15
N PHE A 163 -14.58 8.67 2.77
CA PHE A 163 -14.22 7.43 2.08
C PHE A 163 -15.47 6.63 1.72
N ASN A 164 -15.63 6.33 0.43
CA ASN A 164 -16.76 5.57 -0.11
C ASN A 164 -16.36 4.81 -1.37
N LEU A 165 -16.52 3.50 -1.35
CA LEU A 165 -16.16 2.61 -2.47
C LEU A 165 -17.00 2.84 -3.74
N ASN A 166 -18.15 3.51 -3.62
CA ASN A 166 -19.03 3.83 -4.74
C ASN A 166 -18.68 5.18 -5.40
N GLU A 167 -17.78 5.97 -4.82
CA GLU A 167 -17.32 7.22 -5.40
C GLU A 167 -16.20 6.95 -6.42
N ARG A 168 -16.21 7.69 -7.53
CA ARG A 168 -15.24 7.51 -8.62
C ARG A 168 -13.78 7.54 -8.15
N ASN A 169 -13.48 8.42 -7.20
CA ASN A 169 -12.13 8.62 -6.65
C ASN A 169 -11.99 8.08 -5.22
N PHE A 170 -12.96 7.31 -4.73
CA PHE A 170 -13.01 6.72 -3.37
C PHE A 170 -13.06 7.71 -2.20
N PHE A 171 -12.62 8.95 -2.41
CA PHE A 171 -12.65 10.04 -1.45
C PHE A 171 -13.42 11.21 -2.05
N LYS A 172 -14.44 11.67 -1.32
CA LYS A 172 -15.21 12.86 -1.67
C LYS A 172 -14.90 13.97 -0.68
N LYS A 173 -14.37 15.10 -1.16
CA LYS A 173 -14.14 16.30 -0.34
C LYS A 173 -15.49 16.79 0.21
N ILE A 174 -15.54 17.07 1.51
CA ILE A 174 -16.69 17.70 2.17
C ILE A 174 -16.52 19.20 1.98
N VAL A 175 -17.37 19.80 1.14
CA VAL A 175 -17.44 21.25 1.02
C VAL A 175 -18.38 21.74 2.11
N GLY A 176 -17.84 22.53 3.04
CA GLY A 176 -18.62 23.24 4.07
C GLY A 176 -19.22 24.53 3.54
#